data_AF-A0A954LQ57-F1
#
_entry.id   AF-A0A954LQ57-F1
#
_cell.length_a   1.000
_cell.length_b   1.000
_cell.length_c   1.000
_cell.angle_alpha   90.00
_cell.angle_beta   90.00
_cell.angle_gamma   90.00
#
_symmetry.space_group_name_H-M   'P 1'
#
loop_
_entity.id
_entity.type
_entity.pdbx_description
1 polymer ?
#
loop_
_entity_poly.entity_id
_entity_poly.type
_entity_poly.pdbx_seq_one_letter_code
_entity_poly.pdbx_strand_id
1 'polypeptide(L)'
;FSDRVGMQIDERERLFGEERPWNRHFRAERVLWINRLFVPLAQAYLQNAVDENSQTIISHTDPDYIDPDIVQSLQDRIDAEFKAGTISVFQDLGLAYDQAIFEPVVHEVFNELLLDFCRRIVDCNVDLVLLAGQPTKLRYIQDLVQMYLPLHASRIVPMFNHYAGAWYPYQDTQGRNPGIIVDPKSAVVVGAAVESLMTKGKLGAIRFRMKDQHASATPQANLNQYYWGIMDEQSSRIRGDRVLFSPENTSARKDFEMASERVLIGRRLSSDPQSEATPVYLIKVDKDNRDGTIELDVTLTRKQSKGQEETLTLTNVKGEVAGEPAEWDGPYKNVTFQWRTLADERYYLDTGALDNIEMY
;
A
#
# COMPACT_ATOMS: atom_id res chain seq x y z
N PHE A 1 -10.12 -18.74 -10.15
CA PHE A 1 -10.23 -19.92 -9.26
C PHE A 1 -11.65 -20.49 -9.31
N SER A 2 -12.65 -19.75 -8.81
CA SER A 2 -14.06 -20.18 -8.72
C SER A 2 -14.63 -20.72 -10.03
N ASP A 3 -14.41 -20.03 -11.15
CA ASP A 3 -14.93 -20.49 -12.46
C ASP A 3 -14.32 -21.81 -12.90
N ARG A 4 -13.03 -22.03 -12.60
CA ARG A 4 -12.34 -23.27 -12.95
C ARG A 4 -12.94 -24.42 -12.17
N VAL A 5 -13.11 -24.27 -10.86
CA VAL A 5 -13.68 -25.32 -9.98
C VAL A 5 -15.21 -25.47 -10.09
N GLY A 6 -15.87 -24.64 -10.93
CA GLY A 6 -17.31 -24.73 -11.19
C GLY A 6 -18.19 -24.11 -10.10
N MET A 7 -17.64 -23.24 -9.25
CA MET A 7 -18.42 -22.51 -8.24
C MET A 7 -19.38 -21.54 -8.92
N GLN A 8 -20.64 -21.56 -8.50
CA GLN A 8 -21.63 -20.55 -8.85
C GLN A 8 -21.38 -19.23 -8.09
N ILE A 9 -21.96 -18.13 -8.57
CA ILE A 9 -21.79 -16.80 -7.98
C ILE A 9 -22.21 -16.78 -6.50
N ASP A 10 -23.37 -17.36 -6.17
CA ASP A 10 -23.85 -17.43 -4.79
C ASP A 10 -22.91 -18.22 -3.87
N GLU A 11 -22.24 -19.24 -4.40
CA GLU A 11 -21.29 -20.08 -3.65
C GLU A 11 -19.98 -19.33 -3.39
N ARG A 12 -19.49 -18.60 -4.41
CA ARG A 12 -18.35 -17.68 -4.32
C ARG A 12 -18.61 -16.57 -3.31
N GLU A 13 -19.77 -15.91 -3.37
CA GLU A 13 -20.15 -14.87 -2.42
C GLU A 13 -20.30 -15.41 -1.00
N ARG A 14 -20.87 -16.61 -0.84
CA ARG A 14 -21.01 -17.23 0.48
C ARG A 14 -19.65 -17.54 1.11
N LEU A 15 -18.70 -18.05 0.34
CA LEU A 15 -17.38 -18.44 0.84
C LEU A 15 -16.41 -17.28 0.99
N PHE A 16 -16.37 -16.34 0.04
CA PHE A 16 -15.32 -15.30 -0.04
C PHE A 16 -15.87 -13.88 -0.17
N GLY A 17 -17.18 -13.69 -0.29
CA GLY A 17 -17.80 -12.37 -0.35
C GLY A 17 -17.84 -11.65 0.99
N GLU A 18 -18.60 -10.54 1.03
CA GLU A 18 -18.73 -9.70 2.21
C GLU A 18 -19.19 -10.50 3.44
N GLU A 19 -18.67 -10.13 4.61
CA GLU A 19 -19.08 -10.74 5.86
C GLU A 19 -20.52 -10.37 6.22
N ARG A 20 -21.38 -11.38 6.25
CA ARG A 20 -22.79 -11.33 6.61
C ARG A 20 -23.10 -12.35 7.73
N PRO A 21 -24.23 -12.21 8.45
CA PRO A 21 -24.53 -13.08 9.58
C PRO A 21 -24.45 -14.58 9.28
N TRP A 22 -24.77 -15.00 8.05
CA TRP A 22 -24.75 -16.39 7.61
C TRP A 22 -23.37 -16.94 7.22
N ASN A 23 -22.37 -16.09 6.93
CA ASN A 23 -21.02 -16.55 6.56
C ASN A 23 -19.92 -16.05 7.52
N ARG A 24 -20.27 -15.28 8.56
CA ARG A 24 -19.33 -14.73 9.57
C ARG A 24 -18.51 -15.81 10.26
N HIS A 25 -19.08 -16.98 10.49
CA HIS A 25 -18.41 -18.07 11.19
C HIS A 25 -17.24 -18.67 10.39
N PHE A 26 -17.15 -18.44 9.08
CA PHE A 26 -16.00 -18.85 8.25
C PHE A 26 -14.80 -17.92 8.38
N ARG A 27 -14.90 -16.79 9.09
CA ARG A 27 -13.86 -15.75 9.05
C ARG A 27 -12.45 -16.30 9.32
N ALA A 28 -12.30 -17.15 10.32
CA ALA A 28 -10.99 -17.73 10.66
C ALA A 28 -10.45 -18.62 9.52
N GLU A 29 -11.31 -19.43 8.91
CA GLU A 29 -10.96 -20.29 7.76
C GLU A 29 -10.68 -19.47 6.51
N ARG A 30 -11.46 -18.42 6.23
CA ARG A 30 -11.20 -17.50 5.11
C ARG A 30 -9.85 -16.83 5.24
N VAL A 31 -9.53 -16.27 6.42
CA VAL A 31 -8.22 -15.66 6.68
C VAL A 31 -7.11 -16.68 6.46
N LEU A 32 -7.31 -17.93 6.90
CA LEU A 32 -6.38 -19.02 6.65
C LEU A 32 -6.18 -19.27 5.14
N TRP A 33 -7.25 -19.42 4.37
CA TRP A 33 -7.17 -19.66 2.91
C TRP A 33 -6.57 -18.47 2.17
N ILE A 34 -6.96 -17.24 2.47
CA ILE A 34 -6.36 -16.06 1.84
C ILE A 34 -4.84 -16.05 2.06
N ASN A 35 -4.38 -16.23 3.30
CA ASN A 35 -2.96 -16.11 3.62
C ASN A 35 -2.13 -17.36 3.27
N ARG A 36 -2.71 -18.56 3.29
CA ARG A 36 -1.97 -19.83 3.09
C ARG A 36 -2.29 -20.57 1.80
N LEU A 37 -3.30 -20.14 1.04
CA LEU A 37 -3.63 -20.66 -0.29
C LEU A 37 -3.43 -19.57 -1.36
N PHE A 38 -4.19 -18.47 -1.29
CA PHE A 38 -4.20 -17.48 -2.37
C PHE A 38 -2.94 -16.60 -2.43
N VAL A 39 -2.42 -16.16 -1.28
CA VAL A 39 -1.20 -15.33 -1.23
C VAL A 39 0.03 -16.08 -1.80
N PRO A 40 0.32 -17.33 -1.43
CA PRO A 40 1.41 -18.09 -2.05
C PRO A 40 1.27 -18.25 -3.56
N LEU A 41 0.04 -18.52 -4.04
CA LEU A 41 -0.23 -18.61 -5.48
C LEU A 41 0.01 -17.28 -6.20
N ALA A 42 -0.45 -16.18 -5.63
CA ALA A 42 -0.21 -14.84 -6.17
C ALA A 42 1.29 -14.50 -6.18
N GLN A 43 2.03 -14.89 -5.14
CA GLN A 43 3.49 -14.72 -5.08
C GLN A 43 4.21 -15.53 -6.17
N ALA A 44 3.83 -16.80 -6.38
CA ALA A 44 4.36 -17.62 -7.47
C ALA A 44 4.04 -17.01 -8.84
N TYR A 45 2.82 -16.49 -9.03
CA TYR A 45 2.40 -15.80 -10.25
C TYR A 45 3.22 -14.53 -10.51
N LEU A 46 3.40 -13.69 -9.49
CA LEU A 46 4.24 -12.50 -9.56
C LEU A 46 5.71 -12.83 -9.83
N GLN A 47 6.22 -13.93 -9.27
CA GLN A 47 7.59 -14.37 -9.54
C GLN A 47 7.74 -14.85 -11.00
N ASN A 48 6.78 -15.61 -11.54
CA ASN A 48 6.75 -15.93 -12.97
C ASN A 48 6.65 -14.68 -13.86
N ALA A 49 5.92 -13.64 -13.42
CA ALA A 49 5.86 -12.37 -14.13
C ALA A 49 7.20 -11.61 -14.11
N VAL A 50 7.95 -11.66 -13.00
CA VAL A 50 9.31 -11.12 -12.90
C VAL A 50 10.26 -11.87 -13.84
N ASP A 51 10.14 -13.19 -13.90
CA ASP A 51 11.02 -14.05 -14.70
C ASP A 51 10.55 -14.14 -16.17
N GLU A 52 9.48 -13.42 -16.55
CA GLU A 52 8.84 -13.46 -17.87
C GLU A 52 8.52 -14.89 -18.33
N ASN A 53 8.12 -15.75 -17.39
CA ASN A 53 7.92 -17.19 -17.60
C ASN A 53 6.44 -17.56 -17.68
N SER A 54 5.91 -17.69 -18.90
CA SER A 54 4.53 -18.13 -19.16
C SER A 54 4.36 -19.65 -19.29
N GLN A 55 5.43 -20.44 -19.18
CA GLN A 55 5.39 -21.89 -19.41
C GLN A 55 5.13 -22.68 -18.14
N THR A 56 5.54 -22.15 -16.98
CA THR A 56 5.37 -22.83 -15.70
C THR A 56 3.93 -22.71 -15.21
N ILE A 57 3.28 -23.88 -15.08
CA ILE A 57 1.98 -24.00 -14.43
C ILE A 57 2.19 -23.93 -12.92
N ILE A 58 1.41 -23.07 -12.27
CA ILE A 58 1.35 -22.92 -10.82
C ILE A 58 0.17 -23.75 -10.33
N SER A 59 0.46 -24.81 -9.59
CA SER A 59 -0.58 -25.64 -9.00
C SER A 59 -0.77 -25.31 -7.53
N HIS A 60 -2.02 -25.16 -7.10
CA HIS A 60 -2.37 -25.02 -5.69
C HIS A 60 -2.39 -26.35 -4.93
N THR A 61 -2.21 -27.47 -5.64
CA THR A 61 -2.01 -28.80 -5.02
C THR A 61 -0.54 -29.18 -4.91
N ASP A 62 0.38 -28.31 -5.35
CA ASP A 62 1.81 -28.53 -5.22
C ASP A 62 2.27 -28.20 -3.78
N PRO A 63 2.82 -29.18 -3.04
CA PRO A 63 3.26 -29.00 -1.66
C PRO A 63 4.41 -28.02 -1.49
N ASP A 64 5.13 -27.68 -2.56
CA ASP A 64 6.19 -26.66 -2.52
C ASP A 64 5.61 -25.25 -2.36
N TYR A 65 4.37 -25.02 -2.83
CA TYR A 65 3.68 -23.74 -2.67
C TYR A 65 2.71 -23.75 -1.49
N ILE A 66 1.97 -24.85 -1.30
CA ILE A 66 0.80 -24.88 -0.41
C ILE A 66 0.76 -26.19 0.37
N ASP A 67 0.62 -26.06 1.69
CA ASP A 67 0.40 -27.17 2.59
C ASP A 67 -0.91 -27.92 2.23
N PRO A 68 -0.86 -29.24 1.89
CA PRO A 68 -2.03 -30.00 1.42
C PRO A 68 -3.23 -29.95 2.37
N ASP A 69 -3.00 -29.81 3.68
CA ASP A 69 -4.07 -29.70 4.69
C ASP A 69 -4.91 -28.44 4.48
N ILE A 70 -4.33 -27.37 3.91
CA ILE A 70 -5.04 -26.12 3.60
C ILE A 70 -6.01 -26.35 2.44
N VAL A 71 -5.58 -27.05 1.40
CA VAL A 71 -6.44 -27.41 0.25
C VAL A 71 -7.56 -28.33 0.71
N GLN A 72 -7.24 -29.33 1.54
CA GLN A 72 -8.23 -30.23 2.12
C GLN A 72 -9.25 -29.46 2.98
N SER A 73 -8.81 -28.51 3.81
CA SER A 73 -9.73 -27.71 4.63
C SER A 73 -10.74 -26.91 3.80
N LEU A 74 -10.32 -26.41 2.63
CA LEU A 74 -11.22 -25.73 1.70
C LEU A 74 -12.22 -26.70 1.07
N GLN A 75 -11.77 -27.89 0.67
CA GLN A 75 -12.67 -28.94 0.17
C GLN A 75 -13.70 -29.33 1.24
N ASP A 76 -13.26 -29.58 2.46
CA ASP A 76 -14.13 -29.98 3.57
C ASP A 76 -15.22 -28.94 3.84
N ARG A 77 -14.86 -27.64 3.78
CA ARG A 77 -15.85 -26.56 3.88
C ARG A 77 -16.84 -26.59 2.72
N ILE A 78 -16.36 -26.76 1.50
CA ILE A 78 -17.20 -26.82 0.30
C ILE A 78 -18.19 -27.97 0.40
N ASP A 79 -17.75 -29.15 0.82
CA ASP A 79 -18.60 -30.34 0.96
C ASP A 79 -19.61 -30.21 2.12
N ALA A 80 -19.28 -29.43 3.16
CA ALA A 80 -20.18 -29.14 4.26
C ALA A 80 -21.26 -28.10 3.92
N GLU A 81 -20.92 -27.07 3.14
CA GLU A 81 -21.83 -25.97 2.79
C GLU A 81 -22.65 -26.24 1.52
N PHE A 82 -22.06 -26.93 0.57
CA PHE A 82 -22.65 -27.20 -0.74
C PHE A 82 -22.88 -28.71 -0.91
N LYS A 83 -23.65 -29.10 -1.94
CA LYS A 83 -23.90 -30.53 -2.18
C LYS A 83 -22.58 -31.23 -2.53
N ALA A 84 -22.14 -32.11 -1.63
CA ALA A 84 -20.92 -32.90 -1.78
C ALA A 84 -20.79 -33.51 -3.20
N GLY A 85 -19.62 -33.35 -3.80
CA GLY A 85 -19.31 -33.85 -5.14
C GLY A 85 -19.68 -32.93 -6.31
N THR A 86 -20.25 -31.74 -6.06
CA THR A 86 -20.52 -30.75 -7.13
C THR A 86 -19.26 -29.95 -7.51
N ILE A 87 -18.39 -29.70 -6.53
CA ILE A 87 -17.21 -28.84 -6.68
C ILE A 87 -16.02 -29.62 -6.11
N SER A 88 -14.96 -29.76 -6.91
CA SER A 88 -13.69 -30.31 -6.44
C SER A 88 -12.62 -29.25 -6.55
N VAL A 89 -11.95 -28.93 -5.44
CA VAL A 89 -10.79 -28.03 -5.47
C VAL A 89 -9.50 -28.78 -5.80
N PHE A 90 -9.51 -30.08 -6.08
CA PHE A 90 -8.29 -30.83 -6.41
C PHE A 90 -7.98 -30.89 -7.91
N GLN A 91 -8.86 -30.33 -8.74
CA GLN A 91 -8.63 -30.24 -10.18
C GLN A 91 -7.55 -29.21 -10.52
N ASP A 92 -6.90 -29.39 -11.67
CA ASP A 92 -5.97 -28.41 -12.20
C ASP A 92 -6.70 -27.08 -12.54
N LEU A 93 -6.14 -25.97 -12.10
CA LEU A 93 -6.63 -24.63 -12.40
C LEU A 93 -6.10 -24.11 -13.74
N GLY A 94 -5.01 -24.68 -14.25
CA GLY A 94 -4.27 -24.15 -15.39
C GLY A 94 -3.76 -22.73 -15.14
N LEU A 95 -3.38 -22.42 -13.90
CA LEU A 95 -2.89 -21.10 -13.53
C LEU A 95 -1.46 -20.96 -14.07
N ALA A 96 -1.27 -20.09 -15.05
CA ALA A 96 0.04 -19.73 -15.59
C ALA A 96 0.09 -18.22 -15.80
N TYR A 97 1.30 -17.66 -15.75
CA TYR A 97 1.50 -16.24 -16.03
C TYR A 97 1.14 -15.92 -17.49
N ASP A 98 0.22 -14.98 -17.67
CA ASP A 98 -0.19 -14.47 -18.97
C ASP A 98 0.06 -12.96 -18.99
N GLN A 99 1.06 -12.55 -19.78
CA GLN A 99 1.46 -11.16 -19.93
C GLN A 99 0.29 -10.29 -20.42
N ALA A 100 -0.53 -10.77 -21.35
CA ALA A 100 -1.61 -9.99 -21.95
C ALA A 100 -2.74 -9.68 -20.97
N ILE A 101 -2.90 -10.51 -19.94
CA ILE A 101 -3.87 -10.30 -18.86
C ILE A 101 -3.23 -9.49 -17.72
N PHE A 102 -1.98 -9.78 -17.38
CA PHE A 102 -1.34 -9.20 -16.20
C PHE A 102 -0.91 -7.75 -16.38
N GLU A 103 -0.33 -7.38 -17.52
CA GLU A 103 0.18 -6.01 -17.74
C GLU A 103 -0.93 -4.94 -17.66
N PRO A 104 -2.15 -5.12 -18.22
CA PRO A 104 -3.25 -4.18 -18.01
C PRO A 104 -3.61 -3.96 -16.54
N VAL A 105 -3.58 -5.03 -15.72
CA VAL A 105 -3.84 -4.92 -14.28
C VAL A 105 -2.73 -4.10 -13.60
N VAL A 106 -1.46 -4.34 -13.94
CA VAL A 106 -0.34 -3.54 -13.44
C VAL A 106 -0.46 -2.08 -13.88
N HIS A 107 -0.86 -1.83 -15.12
CA HIS A 107 -1.09 -0.48 -15.63
C HIS A 107 -2.17 0.24 -14.83
N GLU A 108 -3.34 -0.39 -14.64
CA GLU A 108 -4.45 0.18 -13.88
C GLU A 108 -4.02 0.54 -12.44
N VAL A 109 -3.26 -0.34 -11.78
CA VAL A 109 -2.83 -0.13 -10.40
C VAL A 109 -1.74 0.95 -10.28
N PHE A 110 -0.77 1.01 -11.20
CA PHE A 110 0.44 1.81 -11.03
C PHE A 110 0.54 3.06 -11.91
N ASN A 111 -0.24 3.20 -12.98
CA ASN A 111 -0.08 4.28 -13.96
C ASN A 111 -0.14 5.68 -13.32
N GLU A 112 -1.19 5.97 -12.55
CA GLU A 112 -1.37 7.31 -11.96
C GLU A 112 -0.26 7.64 -10.94
N LEU A 113 0.10 6.67 -10.10
CA LEU A 113 1.17 6.81 -9.11
C LEU A 113 2.53 7.08 -9.79
N LEU A 114 2.86 6.28 -10.82
CA LEU A 114 4.11 6.43 -11.55
C LEU A 114 4.17 7.75 -12.32
N LEU A 115 3.06 8.20 -12.91
CA LEU A 115 2.99 9.52 -13.55
C LEU A 115 3.26 10.66 -12.57
N ASP A 116 2.65 10.63 -11.38
CA ASP A 116 2.90 11.63 -10.33
C ASP A 116 4.37 11.62 -9.88
N PHE A 117 4.97 10.45 -9.69
CA PHE A 117 6.40 10.33 -9.37
C PHE A 117 7.28 10.87 -10.51
N CYS A 118 6.98 10.52 -11.75
CA CYS A 118 7.76 10.95 -12.91
C CYS A 118 7.72 12.47 -13.10
N ARG A 119 6.56 13.11 -12.88
CA ARG A 119 6.44 14.59 -12.89
C ARG A 119 7.39 15.24 -11.88
N ARG A 120 7.44 14.73 -10.64
CA ARG A 120 8.32 15.27 -9.60
C ARG A 120 9.80 15.08 -9.91
N ILE A 121 10.16 13.92 -10.46
CA ILE A 121 11.54 13.65 -10.91
C ILE A 121 11.96 14.70 -11.95
N VAL A 122 11.07 15.07 -12.87
CA VAL A 122 11.29 16.14 -13.85
C VAL A 122 11.40 17.50 -13.18
N ASP A 123 10.49 17.86 -12.27
CA ASP A 123 10.50 19.15 -11.55
C ASP A 123 11.80 19.37 -10.76
N CYS A 124 12.37 18.29 -10.21
CA CYS A 124 13.63 18.31 -9.49
C CYS A 124 14.88 18.29 -10.41
N ASN A 125 14.71 18.28 -11.73
CA ASN A 125 15.80 18.16 -12.72
C ASN A 125 16.74 16.99 -12.42
N VAL A 126 16.18 15.83 -12.08
CA VAL A 126 16.94 14.65 -11.69
C VAL A 126 17.76 14.10 -12.86
N ASP A 127 19.06 13.87 -12.64
CA ASP A 127 19.97 13.31 -13.65
C ASP A 127 19.96 11.79 -13.74
N LEU A 128 19.61 11.10 -12.64
CA LEU A 128 19.69 9.65 -12.49
C LEU A 128 18.55 9.16 -11.58
N VAL A 129 17.82 8.14 -12.03
CA VAL A 129 16.74 7.49 -11.28
C VAL A 129 17.13 6.06 -10.97
N LEU A 130 17.05 5.68 -9.69
CA LEU A 130 17.26 4.31 -9.24
C LEU A 130 15.92 3.68 -8.88
N LEU A 131 15.56 2.56 -9.52
CA LEU A 131 14.32 1.84 -9.21
C LEU A 131 14.60 0.78 -8.15
N ALA A 132 14.25 1.10 -6.90
CA ALA A 132 14.40 0.24 -5.74
C ALA A 132 13.04 -0.30 -5.26
N GLY A 133 13.06 -1.42 -4.52
CA GLY A 133 11.86 -2.06 -3.98
C GLY A 133 11.26 -3.14 -4.87
N GLN A 134 10.49 -4.05 -4.26
CA GLN A 134 10.00 -5.29 -4.90
C GLN A 134 9.14 -5.06 -6.15
N PRO A 135 8.19 -4.09 -6.20
CA PRO A 135 7.39 -3.88 -7.41
C PRO A 135 8.26 -3.56 -8.64
N THR A 136 9.37 -2.86 -8.46
CA THR A 136 10.29 -2.49 -9.56
C THR A 136 10.99 -3.67 -10.21
N LYS A 137 10.86 -4.90 -9.67
CA LYS A 137 11.30 -6.13 -10.36
C LYS A 137 10.46 -6.41 -11.61
N LEU A 138 9.21 -5.96 -11.65
CA LEU A 138 8.34 -6.14 -12.81
C LEU A 138 8.85 -5.31 -13.97
N ARG A 139 9.14 -5.97 -15.09
CA ARG A 139 9.64 -5.31 -16.29
C ARG A 139 8.70 -4.21 -16.78
N TYR A 140 7.40 -4.48 -16.78
CA TYR A 140 6.39 -3.52 -17.19
C TYR A 140 6.44 -2.20 -16.39
N ILE A 141 6.68 -2.24 -15.07
CA ILE A 141 6.85 -1.02 -14.25
C ILE A 141 8.09 -0.23 -14.68
N GLN A 142 9.20 -0.92 -15.01
CA GLN A 142 10.41 -0.27 -15.49
C GLN A 142 10.16 0.40 -16.86
N ASP A 143 9.44 -0.26 -17.74
CA ASP A 143 9.09 0.26 -19.07
C ASP A 143 8.15 1.48 -18.98
N LEU A 144 7.18 1.47 -18.05
CA LEU A 144 6.33 2.64 -17.78
C LEU A 144 7.15 3.84 -17.32
N VAL A 145 8.08 3.64 -16.37
CA VAL A 145 8.95 4.72 -15.89
C VAL A 145 9.84 5.25 -17.03
N GLN A 146 10.39 4.36 -17.87
CA GLN A 146 11.17 4.75 -19.03
C GLN A 146 10.33 5.49 -20.08
N MET A 147 9.05 5.16 -20.22
CA MET A 147 8.13 5.84 -21.12
C MET A 147 7.77 7.24 -20.64
N TYR A 148 7.53 7.41 -19.33
CA TYR A 148 7.07 8.68 -18.76
C TYR A 148 8.20 9.68 -18.52
N LEU A 149 9.40 9.21 -18.23
CA LEU A 149 10.53 10.09 -17.94
C LEU A 149 11.24 10.52 -19.23
N PRO A 150 11.45 11.84 -19.43
CA PRO A 150 12.29 12.35 -20.52
C PRO A 150 13.79 12.20 -20.20
N LEU A 151 14.19 11.02 -19.72
CA LEU A 151 15.58 10.67 -19.42
C LEU A 151 16.06 9.55 -20.35
N HIS A 152 17.34 9.58 -20.69
CA HIS A 152 17.94 8.47 -21.43
C HIS A 152 17.85 7.18 -20.62
N ALA A 153 17.58 6.04 -21.27
CA ALA A 153 17.42 4.74 -20.61
C ALA A 153 18.61 4.38 -19.70
N SER A 154 19.83 4.76 -20.07
CA SER A 154 21.04 4.53 -19.25
C SER A 154 21.07 5.32 -17.93
N ARG A 155 20.12 6.23 -17.71
CA ARG A 155 19.95 7.04 -16.50
C ARG A 155 18.76 6.57 -15.64
N ILE A 156 18.07 5.53 -16.07
CA ILE A 156 17.03 4.86 -15.29
C ILE A 156 17.58 3.48 -14.98
N VAL A 157 17.97 3.25 -13.74
CA VAL A 157 18.72 2.06 -13.33
C VAL A 157 17.84 1.23 -12.40
N PRO A 158 17.24 0.14 -12.90
CA PRO A 158 16.64 -0.86 -12.04
C PRO A 158 17.69 -1.45 -11.11
N MET A 159 17.41 -1.49 -9.81
CA MET A 159 18.37 -2.07 -8.87
C MET A 159 18.32 -3.60 -8.90
N PHE A 160 17.18 -4.20 -9.26
CA PHE A 160 17.09 -5.64 -9.45
C PHE A 160 18.01 -6.08 -10.60
N ASN A 161 18.84 -7.10 -10.36
CA ASN A 161 19.86 -7.58 -11.29
C ASN A 161 20.96 -6.57 -11.67
N HIS A 162 21.06 -5.44 -10.96
CA HIS A 162 22.16 -4.50 -11.15
C HIS A 162 23.45 -5.02 -10.50
N TYR A 163 24.58 -4.88 -11.20
CA TYR A 163 25.89 -5.17 -10.64
C TYR A 163 26.39 -4.02 -9.76
N ALA A 164 26.35 -4.20 -8.45
CA ALA A 164 26.86 -3.24 -7.47
C ALA A 164 28.32 -3.48 -7.08
N GLY A 165 28.88 -4.64 -7.44
CA GLY A 165 30.25 -5.06 -7.12
C GLY A 165 30.30 -6.14 -6.04
N ALA A 166 31.37 -6.95 -6.04
CA ALA A 166 31.53 -8.12 -5.16
C ALA A 166 31.51 -7.80 -3.64
N TRP A 167 31.55 -6.53 -3.26
CA TRP A 167 31.42 -6.08 -1.88
C TRP A 167 29.97 -6.07 -1.38
N TYR A 168 28.98 -6.16 -2.28
CA TYR A 168 27.57 -6.05 -1.93
C TYR A 168 27.14 -7.25 -1.07
N PRO A 169 26.58 -7.02 0.15
CA PRO A 169 26.39 -8.09 1.12
C PRO A 169 25.23 -9.03 0.79
N TYR A 170 24.19 -8.53 0.12
CA TYR A 170 23.01 -9.31 -0.27
C TYR A 170 23.10 -9.75 -1.74
N GLN A 171 24.21 -10.41 -2.07
CA GLN A 171 24.43 -10.99 -3.39
C GLN A 171 23.76 -12.37 -3.53
N ASP A 172 23.75 -12.91 -4.74
CA ASP A 172 23.29 -14.26 -5.02
C ASP A 172 24.00 -15.31 -4.12
N THR A 173 23.21 -16.02 -3.32
CA THR A 173 23.67 -17.02 -2.37
C THR A 173 24.20 -18.28 -3.04
N GLN A 174 23.83 -18.52 -4.31
CA GLN A 174 24.33 -19.63 -5.11
C GLN A 174 25.73 -19.33 -5.70
N GLY A 175 26.23 -18.11 -5.52
CA GLY A 175 27.56 -17.69 -5.97
C GLY A 175 27.72 -17.64 -7.49
N ARG A 176 26.62 -17.71 -8.25
CA ARG A 176 26.66 -17.71 -9.72
C ARG A 176 26.98 -16.32 -10.26
N ASN A 177 26.42 -15.29 -9.60
CA ASN A 177 26.58 -13.89 -9.97
C ASN A 177 26.96 -13.01 -8.77
N PRO A 178 28.22 -13.08 -8.28
CA PRO A 178 28.65 -12.28 -7.14
C PRO A 178 28.56 -10.78 -7.45
N GLY A 179 28.09 -10.01 -6.48
CA GLY A 179 27.93 -8.56 -6.59
C GLY A 179 26.69 -8.07 -7.34
N ILE A 180 25.81 -8.95 -7.79
CA ILE A 180 24.49 -8.58 -8.32
C ILE A 180 23.50 -8.40 -7.16
N ILE A 181 22.67 -7.35 -7.24
CA ILE A 181 21.58 -7.11 -6.30
C ILE A 181 20.39 -8.02 -6.67
N VAL A 182 20.11 -9.02 -5.84
CA VAL A 182 18.99 -9.96 -6.03
C VAL A 182 17.68 -9.47 -5.41
N ASP A 183 17.76 -8.73 -4.30
CA ASP A 183 16.59 -8.09 -3.67
C ASP A 183 16.75 -6.57 -3.75
N PRO A 184 15.98 -5.86 -4.59
CA PRO A 184 16.07 -4.41 -4.69
C PRO A 184 15.61 -3.68 -3.41
N LYS A 185 14.98 -4.34 -2.43
CA LYS A 185 14.75 -3.75 -1.08
C LYS A 185 16.06 -3.64 -0.28
N SER A 186 17.00 -4.56 -0.50
CA SER A 186 18.28 -4.57 0.22
C SER A 186 19.10 -3.29 -0.01
N ALA A 187 18.91 -2.64 -1.15
CA ALA A 187 19.56 -1.39 -1.53
C ALA A 187 19.42 -0.29 -0.46
N VAL A 188 18.24 -0.18 0.14
CA VAL A 188 17.94 0.83 1.17
C VAL A 188 18.74 0.54 2.44
N VAL A 189 18.75 -0.72 2.88
CA VAL A 189 19.47 -1.16 4.09
C VAL A 189 20.98 -1.04 3.89
N VAL A 190 21.48 -1.43 2.72
CA VAL A 190 22.90 -1.29 2.37
C VAL A 190 23.30 0.18 2.29
N GLY A 191 22.46 1.05 1.70
CA GLY A 191 22.67 2.49 1.70
C GLY A 191 22.79 3.07 3.12
N ALA A 192 21.91 2.66 4.03
CA ALA A 192 21.97 3.06 5.43
C ALA A 192 23.24 2.55 6.14
N ALA A 193 23.67 1.32 5.84
CA ALA A 193 24.93 0.79 6.37
C ALA A 193 26.15 1.56 5.85
N VAL A 194 26.16 1.90 4.56
CA VAL A 194 27.20 2.74 3.93
C VAL A 194 27.22 4.13 4.58
N GLU A 195 26.08 4.76 4.80
CA GLU A 195 25.97 6.03 5.54
C GLU A 195 26.58 5.90 6.95
N SER A 196 26.19 4.88 7.72
CA SER A 196 26.70 4.68 9.08
C SER A 196 28.21 4.48 9.11
N LEU A 197 28.75 3.72 8.15
CA LEU A 197 30.19 3.49 8.02
C LEU A 197 30.94 4.77 7.64
N MET A 198 30.37 5.60 6.77
CA MET A 198 30.95 6.90 6.42
C MET A 198 30.98 7.85 7.62
N THR A 199 29.86 7.98 8.34
CA THR A 199 29.74 8.85 9.51
C THR A 199 30.69 8.44 10.63
N LYS A 200 31.01 7.15 10.73
CA LYS A 200 32.03 6.60 11.65
C LYS A 200 33.47 6.65 11.11
N GLY A 201 33.69 7.21 9.92
CA GLY A 201 35.02 7.30 9.29
C GLY A 201 35.61 5.95 8.86
N LYS A 202 34.79 4.91 8.70
CA LYS A 202 35.21 3.56 8.31
C LYS A 202 35.28 3.34 6.80
N LEU A 203 34.70 4.24 6.01
CA LEU A 203 34.85 4.28 4.55
C LEU A 203 35.97 5.26 4.20
N GLY A 204 37.16 4.74 3.88
CA GLY A 204 38.38 5.54 3.77
C GLY A 204 38.46 6.49 2.58
N ALA A 205 37.84 6.16 1.44
CA ALA A 205 38.08 6.86 0.17
C ALA A 205 36.95 7.82 -0.27
N ILE A 206 35.74 7.70 0.28
CA ILE A 206 34.56 8.44 -0.19
C ILE A 206 33.85 9.08 1.00
N ARG A 207 33.46 10.35 0.86
CA ARG A 207 32.57 11.04 1.79
C ARG A 207 31.42 11.66 1.00
N PHE A 208 30.22 11.13 1.15
CA PHE A 208 29.01 11.81 0.71
C PHE A 208 28.59 12.83 1.77
N ARG A 209 28.25 14.04 1.33
CA ARG A 209 27.57 15.03 2.15
C ARG A 209 26.34 15.46 1.38
N MET A 210 25.17 15.26 1.96
CA MET A 210 23.95 15.89 1.47
C MET A 210 24.14 17.40 1.60
N LYS A 211 24.09 18.12 0.48
CA LYS A 211 24.03 19.58 0.48
C LYS A 211 22.56 19.94 0.44
N ASP A 212 22.03 20.45 1.54
CA ASP A 212 20.69 21.02 1.55
C ASP A 212 20.69 22.25 0.63
N GLN A 213 20.14 22.11 -0.58
CA GLN A 213 19.99 23.25 -1.51
C GLN A 213 18.99 24.30 -0.98
N HIS A 214 18.18 23.95 0.01
CA HIS A 214 17.29 24.85 0.75
C HIS A 214 17.81 25.26 2.14
N ALA A 215 19.14 25.32 2.33
CA ALA A 215 19.76 25.97 3.50
C ALA A 215 19.67 27.53 3.45
N SER A 216 18.59 28.07 2.87
CA SER A 216 18.24 29.48 2.93
C SER A 216 17.36 29.72 4.15
N ALA A 217 17.97 30.25 5.22
CA ALA A 217 17.37 30.87 6.41
C ALA A 217 16.46 30.05 7.36
N THR A 218 15.97 28.86 7.00
CA THR A 218 15.28 27.97 7.96
C THR A 218 15.77 26.52 7.84
N PRO A 219 16.31 25.91 8.92
CA PRO A 219 16.88 24.55 8.91
C PRO A 219 15.81 23.43 8.87
N GLN A 220 14.74 23.61 8.09
CA GLN A 220 13.53 22.77 8.05
C GLN A 220 13.36 21.91 6.78
N ALA A 221 14.28 21.99 5.81
CA ALA A 221 14.06 21.45 4.46
C ALA A 221 14.55 20.00 4.22
N ASN A 222 14.60 19.15 5.26
CA ASN A 222 15.02 17.74 5.15
C ASN A 222 13.88 16.73 5.36
N LEU A 223 12.64 17.20 5.41
CA LEU A 223 11.46 16.34 5.47
C LEU A 223 10.64 16.59 4.21
N ASN A 224 10.11 15.51 3.65
CA ASN A 224 9.00 15.59 2.69
C ASN A 224 7.96 16.55 3.27
N GLN A 225 7.81 17.73 2.66
CA GLN A 225 6.80 18.69 3.09
C GLN A 225 5.49 18.26 2.43
N TYR A 226 4.49 17.94 3.25
CA TYR A 226 3.25 17.37 2.76
C TYR A 226 2.13 18.40 2.66
N TYR A 227 1.26 18.20 1.68
CA TYR A 227 -0.07 18.78 1.66
C TYR A 227 -1.00 17.83 2.41
N TRP A 228 -1.42 18.25 3.60
CA TRP A 228 -2.38 17.52 4.42
C TRP A 228 -3.78 18.02 4.15
N GLY A 229 -4.73 17.11 4.05
CA GLY A 229 -6.12 17.50 3.82
C GLY A 229 -7.11 16.38 4.01
N ILE A 230 -8.37 16.75 3.91
CA ILE A 230 -9.49 15.81 3.96
C ILE A 230 -9.54 15.10 2.61
N MET A 231 -9.48 13.78 2.67
CA MET A 231 -9.58 12.93 1.49
C MET A 231 -11.03 12.71 1.11
N ASP A 232 -11.24 12.53 -0.19
CA ASP A 232 -12.41 11.87 -0.72
C ASP A 232 -12.15 10.35 -0.72
N GLU A 233 -13.01 9.59 -0.04
CA GLU A 233 -12.87 8.14 0.12
C GLU A 233 -12.97 7.41 -1.22
N GLN A 234 -13.77 7.90 -2.18
CA GLN A 234 -13.97 7.23 -3.46
C GLN A 234 -12.78 7.45 -4.41
N SER A 235 -12.23 8.66 -4.40
CA SER A 235 -11.17 9.03 -5.36
C SER A 235 -9.76 8.96 -4.77
N SER A 236 -9.60 8.70 -3.46
CA SER A 236 -8.32 8.71 -2.75
C SER A 236 -7.47 9.97 -3.02
N ARG A 237 -8.15 11.11 -3.20
CA ARG A 237 -7.56 12.40 -3.55
C ARG A 237 -7.90 13.46 -2.52
N ILE A 238 -7.08 14.51 -2.46
CA ILE A 238 -7.32 15.71 -1.65
C ILE A 238 -7.59 16.87 -2.61
N ARG A 239 -8.86 17.28 -2.68
CA ARG A 239 -9.24 18.47 -3.46
C ARG A 239 -8.57 19.72 -2.90
N GLY A 240 -8.32 20.70 -3.78
CA GLY A 240 -7.63 21.94 -3.40
C GLY A 240 -8.30 22.72 -2.27
N ASP A 241 -9.64 22.74 -2.26
CA ASP A 241 -10.47 23.39 -1.23
C ASP A 241 -10.49 22.64 0.11
N ARG A 242 -10.00 21.38 0.15
CA ARG A 242 -9.93 20.53 1.34
C ARG A 242 -8.53 20.36 1.90
N VAL A 243 -7.57 21.14 1.41
CA VAL A 243 -6.22 21.20 1.97
C VAL A 243 -6.26 21.95 3.30
N LEU A 244 -5.85 21.27 4.37
CA LEU A 244 -5.75 21.83 5.72
C LEU A 244 -4.38 22.49 5.90
N PHE A 245 -3.30 21.76 5.62
CA PHE A 245 -1.93 22.26 5.76
C PHE A 245 -1.17 22.12 4.46
N SER A 246 -0.40 23.13 4.10
CA SER A 246 0.53 23.12 2.98
C SER A 246 1.96 23.40 3.48
N PRO A 247 2.98 23.02 2.69
CA PRO A 247 4.37 23.36 2.96
C PRO A 247 4.60 24.86 3.20
N GLU A 248 3.93 25.70 2.43
CA GLU A 248 4.07 27.17 2.50
C GLU A 248 3.34 27.78 3.71
N ASN A 249 2.35 27.09 4.26
CA ASN A 249 1.57 27.59 5.38
C ASN A 249 2.34 27.36 6.70
N THR A 250 2.65 28.44 7.41
CA THR A 250 3.30 28.39 8.73
C THR A 250 2.34 28.12 9.88
N SER A 251 1.01 28.15 9.64
CA SER A 251 0.04 27.87 10.69
C SER A 251 0.17 26.43 11.17
N ALA A 252 0.43 26.28 12.47
CA ALA A 252 0.44 24.99 13.12
C ALA A 252 -0.98 24.47 13.43
N ARG A 253 -2.01 25.32 13.37
CA ARG A 253 -3.38 24.97 13.76
C ARG A 253 -4.36 25.22 12.62
N LYS A 254 -5.31 24.31 12.44
CA LYS A 254 -6.43 24.46 11.53
C LYS A 254 -7.72 23.91 12.11
N ASP A 255 -8.78 24.67 11.86
CA ASP A 255 -10.13 24.32 12.22
C ASP A 255 -10.90 23.98 10.93
N PHE A 256 -11.77 22.97 10.99
CA PHE A 256 -12.70 22.63 9.92
C PHE A 256 -13.98 22.01 10.48
N GLU A 257 -15.05 22.17 9.72
CA GLU A 257 -16.38 21.65 10.04
C GLU A 257 -16.55 20.22 9.52
N MET A 258 -17.22 19.38 10.31
CA MET A 258 -17.50 17.99 10.00
C MET A 258 -18.96 17.67 10.31
N ALA A 259 -19.64 17.07 9.32
CA ALA A 259 -21.04 16.66 9.43
C ALA A 259 -21.29 15.19 9.05
N SER A 260 -20.22 14.39 8.97
CA SER A 260 -20.27 12.97 8.64
C SER A 260 -19.83 12.13 9.83
N GLU A 261 -20.11 10.82 9.83
CA GLU A 261 -19.61 9.90 10.86
C GLU A 261 -18.10 9.63 10.73
N ARG A 262 -17.55 9.93 9.55
CA ARG A 262 -16.21 9.52 9.14
C ARG A 262 -15.58 10.62 8.31
N VAL A 263 -14.34 10.98 8.64
CA VAL A 263 -13.50 11.89 7.86
C VAL A 263 -12.11 11.30 7.77
N LEU A 264 -11.70 10.94 6.56
CA LEU A 264 -10.36 10.45 6.27
C LEU A 264 -9.43 11.64 6.00
N ILE A 265 -8.28 11.66 6.67
CA ILE A 265 -7.25 12.69 6.51
C ILE A 265 -6.01 12.02 5.94
N GLY A 266 -5.52 12.57 4.83
CA GLY A 266 -4.36 12.06 4.15
C GLY A 266 -3.31 13.12 3.91
N ARG A 267 -2.25 12.68 3.24
CA ARG A 267 -1.15 13.51 2.80
C ARG A 267 -0.78 13.20 1.35
N ARG A 268 -0.38 14.24 0.62
CA ARG A 268 0.24 14.13 -0.71
C ARG A 268 1.47 15.02 -0.77
N LEU A 269 2.39 14.69 -1.68
CA LEU A 269 3.68 15.37 -1.81
C LEU A 269 3.62 16.52 -2.84
N SER A 270 2.75 16.42 -3.85
CA SER A 270 2.53 17.46 -4.86
C SER A 270 1.46 18.45 -4.42
N SER A 271 1.43 19.64 -5.02
CA SER A 271 0.36 20.64 -4.93
C SER A 271 -0.80 20.38 -5.90
N ASP A 272 -0.62 19.52 -6.91
CA ASP A 272 -1.62 19.13 -7.92
C ASP A 272 -2.82 18.36 -7.31
N PRO A 273 -4.06 18.88 -7.33
CA PRO A 273 -5.23 18.21 -6.78
C PRO A 273 -5.53 16.81 -7.36
N GLN A 274 -4.97 16.47 -8.52
CA GLN A 274 -5.10 15.15 -9.14
C GLN A 274 -4.10 14.12 -8.61
N SER A 275 -3.06 14.58 -7.87
CA SER A 275 -2.08 13.69 -7.23
C SER A 275 -2.78 12.75 -6.26
N GLU A 276 -2.37 11.49 -6.30
CA GLU A 276 -2.78 10.48 -5.32
C GLU A 276 -2.39 10.94 -3.90
N ALA A 277 -3.28 10.69 -2.95
CA ALA A 277 -3.07 10.99 -1.55
C ALA A 277 -3.06 9.70 -0.73
N THR A 278 -2.11 9.60 0.20
CA THR A 278 -2.03 8.47 1.12
C THR A 278 -2.84 8.78 2.38
N PRO A 279 -3.76 7.90 2.79
CA PRO A 279 -4.46 8.07 4.07
C PRO A 279 -3.51 7.91 5.24
N VAL A 280 -3.72 8.72 6.28
CA VAL A 280 -2.88 8.69 7.49
C VAL A 280 -3.70 8.68 8.77
N TYR A 281 -4.81 9.41 8.81
CA TYR A 281 -5.67 9.48 9.98
C TYR A 281 -7.14 9.33 9.63
N LEU A 282 -7.93 8.84 10.59
CA LEU A 282 -9.37 8.79 10.54
C LEU A 282 -9.94 9.49 11.77
N ILE A 283 -10.89 10.38 11.55
CA ILE A 283 -11.83 10.81 12.59
C ILE A 283 -13.09 9.97 12.43
N LYS A 284 -13.47 9.25 13.50
CA LYS A 284 -14.69 8.44 13.57
C LYS A 284 -15.57 8.98 14.68
N VAL A 285 -16.86 9.09 14.39
CA VAL A 285 -17.90 9.48 15.33
C VAL A 285 -18.73 8.25 15.65
N ASP A 286 -19.00 8.04 16.94
CA ASP A 286 -19.88 6.98 17.43
C ASP A 286 -21.18 7.60 17.94
N LYS A 287 -22.28 7.26 17.26
CA LYS A 287 -23.62 7.70 17.66
C LYS A 287 -24.24 6.80 18.72
N ASP A 288 -23.63 5.69 19.11
CA ASP A 288 -24.22 4.69 20.00
C ASP A 288 -25.64 4.27 19.54
N ASN A 289 -25.76 4.06 18.22
CA ASN A 289 -27.02 3.69 17.54
C ASN A 289 -28.18 4.69 17.71
N ARG A 290 -27.88 5.97 18.03
CA ARG A 290 -28.85 7.07 18.09
C ARG A 290 -29.05 7.72 16.73
N ASP A 291 -30.29 8.08 16.43
CA ASP A 291 -30.61 8.93 15.28
C ASP A 291 -30.32 10.40 15.60
N GLY A 292 -29.67 11.11 14.68
CA GLY A 292 -29.42 12.54 14.83
C GLY A 292 -28.32 13.07 13.91
N THR A 293 -28.21 14.40 13.85
CA THR A 293 -27.19 15.11 13.06
C THR A 293 -25.82 15.03 13.72
N ILE A 294 -24.77 15.26 12.93
CA ILE A 294 -23.41 15.48 13.40
C ILE A 294 -23.06 16.90 13.00
N GLU A 295 -22.67 17.73 13.95
CA GLU A 295 -22.21 19.09 13.70
C GLU A 295 -20.98 19.33 14.58
N LEU A 296 -19.80 19.18 14.00
CA LEU A 296 -18.53 19.22 14.72
C LEU A 296 -17.59 20.28 14.16
N ASP A 297 -17.06 21.10 15.05
CA ASP A 297 -15.91 21.98 14.80
C ASP A 297 -14.64 21.28 15.31
N VAL A 298 -13.81 20.82 14.39
CA VAL A 298 -12.60 20.05 14.68
C VAL A 298 -11.36 20.90 14.54
N THR A 299 -10.51 20.92 15.58
CA THR A 299 -9.18 21.54 15.53
C THR A 299 -8.09 20.48 15.45
N LEU A 300 -7.30 20.53 14.38
CA LEU A 300 -6.04 19.81 14.24
C LEU A 300 -4.84 20.73 14.46
N THR A 301 -3.81 20.16 15.09
CA THR A 301 -2.50 20.78 15.20
C THR A 301 -1.45 19.94 14.48
N ARG A 302 -0.68 20.58 13.62
CA ARG A 302 0.46 20.03 12.87
C ARG A 302 1.73 20.12 13.70
N LYS A 303 2.32 18.96 13.99
CA LYS A 303 3.59 18.85 14.72
C LYS A 303 4.72 18.53 13.74
N GLN A 304 5.68 19.45 13.68
CA GLN A 304 6.93 19.29 12.93
C GLN A 304 8.08 19.27 13.93
N SER A 305 8.84 18.18 13.97
CA SER A 305 10.04 18.06 14.79
C SER A 305 11.24 17.67 13.94
N LYS A 306 12.44 18.12 14.34
CA LYS A 306 13.66 17.88 13.57
C LYS A 306 13.97 16.37 13.55
N GLY A 307 13.97 15.79 12.36
CA GLY A 307 14.28 14.37 12.15
C GLY A 307 13.15 13.41 12.50
N GLN A 308 11.92 13.91 12.68
CA GLN A 308 10.73 13.07 12.81
C GLN A 308 9.74 13.38 11.68
N GLU A 309 8.96 12.39 11.28
CA GLU A 309 7.87 12.63 10.33
C GLU A 309 6.89 13.66 10.89
N GLU A 310 6.35 14.48 9.97
CA GLU A 310 5.27 15.38 10.28
C GLU A 310 4.03 14.60 10.71
N THR A 311 3.42 15.01 11.82
CA THR A 311 2.24 14.35 12.40
C THR A 311 1.13 15.35 12.69
N LEU A 312 -0.11 14.88 12.68
CA LEU A 312 -1.26 15.65 13.10
C LEU A 312 -1.76 15.16 14.45
N THR A 313 -2.22 16.08 15.29
CA THR A 313 -2.88 15.74 16.55
C THR A 313 -4.22 16.44 16.63
N LEU A 314 -5.26 15.70 16.99
CA LEU A 314 -6.53 16.27 17.41
C LEU A 314 -6.32 17.01 18.73
N THR A 315 -6.74 18.27 18.78
CA THR A 315 -6.51 19.14 19.96
C THR A 315 -7.78 19.71 20.54
N ASN A 316 -8.85 19.78 19.76
CA ASN A 316 -10.15 20.22 20.22
C ASN A 316 -11.23 19.72 19.27
N VAL A 317 -12.39 19.36 19.83
CA VAL A 317 -13.63 19.09 19.10
C VAL A 317 -14.74 19.80 19.87
N LYS A 318 -15.58 20.54 19.15
CA LYS A 318 -16.78 21.19 19.70
C LYS A 318 -17.99 20.82 18.85
N GLY A 319 -19.18 20.96 19.43
CA GLY A 319 -20.44 20.68 18.76
C GLY A 319 -21.12 19.44 19.34
N GLU A 320 -21.97 18.81 18.54
CA GLU A 320 -22.87 17.76 18.98
C GLU A 320 -22.85 16.55 18.05
N VAL A 321 -23.03 15.36 18.66
CA VAL A 321 -23.21 14.07 17.99
C VAL A 321 -24.54 13.51 18.43
N ALA A 322 -25.52 13.48 17.52
CA ALA A 322 -26.86 12.97 17.79
C ALA A 322 -27.50 13.58 19.07
N GLY A 323 -27.34 14.89 19.25
CA GLY A 323 -27.88 15.66 20.38
C GLY A 323 -27.06 15.62 21.66
N GLU A 324 -25.90 14.97 21.65
CA GLU A 324 -25.01 14.87 22.81
C GLU A 324 -23.71 15.62 22.56
N PRO A 325 -23.10 16.23 23.58
CA PRO A 325 -21.85 16.96 23.41
C PRO A 325 -20.76 16.08 22.79
N ALA A 326 -20.00 16.65 21.86
CA ALA A 326 -18.85 15.98 21.28
C ALA A 326 -17.71 15.89 22.31
N GLU A 327 -17.29 14.67 22.61
CA GLU A 327 -16.20 14.36 23.54
C GLU A 327 -15.17 13.48 22.81
N TRP A 328 -13.93 13.95 22.76
CA TRP A 328 -12.83 13.25 22.09
C TRP A 328 -11.75 12.71 23.05
N ASP A 329 -11.79 13.19 24.30
CA ASP A 329 -10.92 12.78 25.40
C ASP A 329 -11.80 12.49 26.60
N GLY A 330 -11.55 11.36 27.29
CA GLY A 330 -12.37 10.89 28.39
C GLY A 330 -12.98 9.50 28.20
N PRO A 331 -13.63 8.97 29.26
CA PRO A 331 -14.18 7.60 29.28
C PRO A 331 -15.42 7.42 28.40
N TYR A 332 -16.12 8.52 28.06
CA TYR A 332 -17.35 8.50 27.27
C TYR A 332 -17.18 9.16 25.89
N LYS A 333 -15.95 9.16 25.37
CA LYS A 333 -15.65 9.77 24.06
C LYS A 333 -16.53 9.19 22.95
N ASN A 334 -17.19 10.07 22.21
CA ASN A 334 -17.97 9.75 21.02
C ASN A 334 -17.27 10.20 19.72
N VAL A 335 -16.09 10.82 19.83
CA VAL A 335 -15.22 11.15 18.70
C VAL A 335 -13.84 10.52 18.90
N THR A 336 -13.34 9.81 17.90
CA THR A 336 -12.03 9.14 17.95
C THR A 336 -11.15 9.58 16.80
N PHE A 337 -9.89 9.92 17.10
CA PHE A 337 -8.84 10.21 16.12
C PHE A 337 -7.78 9.11 16.17
N GLN A 338 -7.60 8.39 15.06
CA GLN A 338 -6.71 7.24 15.00
C GLN A 338 -5.89 7.21 13.72
N TRP A 339 -4.72 6.57 13.80
CA TRP A 339 -3.90 6.28 12.62
C TRP A 339 -4.61 5.32 11.69
N ARG A 340 -4.48 5.57 10.39
CA ARG A 340 -5.07 4.74 9.35
C ARG A 340 -4.32 4.86 8.05
N THR A 341 -3.77 3.75 7.58
CA THR A 341 -2.96 3.67 6.36
C THR A 341 -3.70 3.11 5.15
N LEU A 342 -4.98 2.76 5.31
CA LEU A 342 -5.86 2.25 4.23
C LEU A 342 -7.16 3.06 4.18
N ALA A 343 -7.66 3.32 2.96
CA ALA A 343 -8.89 4.09 2.78
C ALA A 343 -10.13 3.35 3.31
N ASP A 344 -10.16 2.01 3.21
CA ASP A 344 -11.23 1.16 3.76
C ASP A 344 -10.83 0.45 5.08
N GLU A 345 -11.80 0.09 5.92
CA GLU A 345 -11.61 -0.55 7.24
C GLU A 345 -11.37 -2.05 7.13
N ARG A 346 -11.60 -2.62 5.95
CA ARG A 346 -11.52 -4.06 5.70
C ARG A 346 -10.41 -4.35 4.71
N TYR A 347 -9.31 -4.91 5.22
CA TYR A 347 -8.26 -5.45 4.38
C TYR A 347 -8.43 -6.96 4.25
N TYR A 348 -8.45 -7.47 3.02
CA TYR A 348 -8.77 -8.87 2.74
C TYR A 348 -7.82 -9.87 3.39
N LEU A 349 -6.56 -9.48 3.69
CA LEU A 349 -5.64 -10.34 4.46
C LEU A 349 -6.05 -10.51 5.93
N ASP A 350 -6.79 -9.54 6.49
CA ASP A 350 -7.23 -9.53 7.90
C ASP A 350 -8.67 -10.03 8.07
N THR A 351 -9.53 -9.79 7.07
CA THR A 351 -10.95 -10.19 7.08
C THR A 351 -11.17 -11.54 6.41
N GLY A 352 -10.29 -11.93 5.49
CA GLY A 352 -10.48 -13.08 4.60
C GLY A 352 -11.56 -12.88 3.54
N ALA A 353 -12.27 -11.74 3.56
CA ALA A 353 -13.30 -11.39 2.59
C ALA A 353 -12.69 -10.64 1.41
N LEU A 354 -13.14 -10.97 0.20
CA LEU A 354 -12.79 -10.33 -1.06
C LEU A 354 -13.87 -9.31 -1.46
N ASP A 355 -14.39 -8.56 -0.49
CA ASP A 355 -15.47 -7.57 -0.66
C ASP A 355 -15.03 -6.31 -1.41
N ASN A 356 -13.72 -6.03 -1.43
CA ASN A 356 -13.13 -4.87 -2.10
C ASN A 356 -12.42 -5.20 -3.43
N ILE A 357 -12.61 -6.41 -3.95
CA ILE A 357 -12.09 -6.81 -5.26
C ILE A 357 -13.30 -7.00 -6.16
N GLU A 358 -13.41 -6.22 -7.24
CA GLU A 358 -14.50 -6.40 -8.19
C GLU A 358 -14.43 -7.82 -8.77
N MET A 359 -15.43 -8.61 -8.38
CA MET A 359 -15.54 -10.01 -8.69
C MET A 359 -16.23 -10.16 -10.05
N TYR A 360 -15.57 -9.69 -11.12
CA TYR A 360 -16.04 -9.91 -12.49
C TYR A 360 -16.08 -11.39 -12.86
#